data_AF-A0AAW1ZXT6-F1
#
_entry.id   AF-A0AAW1ZXT6-F1
#
_cell.length_a   1.000
_cell.length_b   1.000
_cell.length_c   1.000
_cell.angle_alpha   90.00
_cell.angle_beta   90.00
_cell.angle_gamma   90.00
#
_symmetry.space_group_name_H-M   'P 1'
#
loop_
_entity.id
_entity.type
_entity.pdbx_description
1 polymer ?
#
loop_
_entity_poly.entity_id
_entity_poly.type
_entity_poly.pdbx_seq_one_letter_code
_entity_poly.pdbx_strand_id
1 'polypeptide(L)' 'RNRHKEDILCIAQCPPRHLATGSYDGEIIVWSVVSERILCRFQIVQPTPPQPSSSFS' A
#
# COMPACT_ATOMS: atom_id res chain seq x y z
N ARG A 1 2.70 3.19 13.54
CA ARG A 1 2.02 1.91 13.23
C ARG A 1 2.39 1.57 11.79
N ASN A 2 3.37 0.68 11.58
CA ASN A 2 4.01 0.45 10.28
C ASN A 2 3.49 -0.84 9.62
N ARG A 3 2.18 -0.96 9.46
CA ARG A 3 1.53 -2.15 8.89
C ARG A 3 0.45 -1.70 7.90
N HIS A 4 0.17 -2.57 6.94
CA HIS A 4 -1.01 -2.46 6.07
C HIS A 4 -2.25 -2.21 6.92
N LYS A 5 -3.12 -1.32 6.44
CA LYS A 5 -4.36 -0.96 7.13
C LYS A 5 -5.44 -2.01 6.90
N GLU A 6 -5.40 -2.65 5.74
CA GLU A 6 -6.31 -3.70 5.28
C GLU A 6 -5.59 -5.04 5.11
N ASP A 7 -6.33 -6.05 4.64
CA ASP A 7 -5.84 -7.39 4.42
C ASP A 7 -4.74 -7.45 3.36
N ILE A 8 -3.68 -8.19 3.66
CA ILE A 8 -2.60 -8.47 2.71
C ILE A 8 -3.11 -9.52 1.72
N LEU A 9 -3.25 -9.13 0.45
CA LEU A 9 -3.73 -10.01 -0.60
C LEU A 9 -2.60 -10.80 -1.26
N CYS A 10 -1.40 -10.23 -1.30
CA CYS A 10 -0.28 -10.84 -2.00
C CYS A 10 1.06 -10.50 -1.35
N ILE A 11 2.00 -11.43 -1.56
CA ILE A 11 3.38 -11.33 -1.11
C ILE A 11 4.26 -11.77 -2.27
N ALA A 12 5.28 -10.96 -2.61
CA ALA A 12 6.27 -11.29 -3.62
C ALA A 12 7.66 -11.18 -3.00
N GLN A 13 8.39 -12.30 -2.96
CA GLN A 13 9.77 -12.31 -2.50
C GLN A 13 10.71 -12.01 -3.67
N CYS A 14 11.62 -11.06 -3.48
CA CYS A 14 12.70 -10.76 -4.42
C CYS A 14 14.04 -11.04 -3.72
N PRO A 15 14.64 -12.22 -3.97
CA PRO A 15 15.92 -12.60 -3.38
C PRO A 15 17.02 -11.59 -3.72
N PRO A 16 18.01 -11.37 -2.83
CA PRO A 16 18.22 -12.10 -1.58
C PRO A 16 17.59 -11.45 -0.33
N ARG A 17 17.08 -10.21 -0.41
CA ARG A 17 16.79 -9.39 0.79
C ARG A 17 15.54 -8.51 0.71
N HIS A 18 14.74 -8.64 -0.34
CA HIS A 18 13.56 -7.80 -0.53
C HIS A 18 12.28 -8.63 -0.47
N LEU A 19 11.26 -8.06 0.17
CA LEU A 19 9.91 -8.59 0.20
C LEU A 19 8.96 -7.46 -0.18
N ALA A 20 8.05 -7.70 -1.11
CA ALA A 20 6.96 -6.80 -1.41
C ALA A 20 5.66 -7.41 -0.87
N THR A 21 4.81 -6.57 -0.27
CA THR A 21 3.46 -6.97 0.16
C THR A 21 2.43 -6.00 -0.39
N GLY A 22 1.36 -6.52 -0.96
CA GLY A 22 0.24 -5.75 -1.49
C GLY A 22 -1.02 -5.94 -0.63
N SER A 23 -1.71 -4.84 -0.40
CA SER A 23 -2.92 -4.75 0.43
C SER A 23 -4.13 -4.40 -0.42
N TYR A 24 -5.32 -4.76 0.09
CA TYR A 24 -6.61 -4.56 -0.59
C TYR A 24 -6.91 -3.09 -0.92
N ASP A 25 -6.43 -2.17 -0.09
CA ASP A 25 -6.54 -0.72 -0.30
C ASP A 25 -5.65 -0.18 -1.45
N GLY A 26 -4.93 -1.04 -2.17
CA GLY A 26 -4.01 -0.63 -3.23
C GLY A 26 -2.67 -0.12 -2.69
N GLU A 27 -2.37 -0.39 -1.41
CA GLU A 27 -1.08 -0.13 -0.81
C GLU A 27 -0.09 -1.24 -1.10
N ILE A 28 1.12 -0.87 -1.52
CA ILE A 28 2.23 -1.77 -1.75
C ILE A 28 3.41 -1.31 -0.89
N ILE A 29 3.92 -2.19 -0.04
CA ILE A 29 5.07 -1.91 0.82
C ILE A 29 6.22 -2.82 0.43
N VAL A 30 7.41 -2.23 0.24
CA VAL A 30 8.66 -2.96 0.05
C VAL A 30 9.43 -2.96 1.36
N TRP A 31 9.86 -4.15 1.76
CA TRP A 31 10.54 -4.43 3.01
C TRP A 31 11.95 -4.95 2.73
N SER A 32 12.88 -4.54 3.58
CA SER A 32 14.15 -5.24 3.76
C SER A 32 13.95 -6.32 4.81
N VAL A 33 14.08 -7.58 4.42
CA VAL A 33 13.95 -8.70 5.37
C VAL A 33 15.14 -8.81 6.32
N VAL A 34 16.28 -8.20 5.99
CA VAL A 34 17.49 -8.26 6.81
C VAL A 34 17.48 -7.22 7.92
N SER A 35 17.02 -6.01 7.60
CA SER A 35 16.91 -4.93 8.59
C SER A 35 15.51 -4.78 9.18
N GLU A 36 14.56 -5.63 8.75
CA GLU A 36 13.15 -5.62 9.15
C GLU A 36 12.50 -4.24 9.03
N ARG A 37 12.91 -3.49 8.00
CA ARG A 37 12.49 -2.10 7.79
C ARG A 37 11.73 -1.96 6.48
N ILE A 38 10.79 -1.01 6.49
CA ILE A 38 10.15 -0.53 5.28
C ILE A 38 11.17 0.27 4.49
N LEU A 39 11.38 -0.13 3.24
CA LEU A 39 12.19 0.61 2.27
C LEU A 39 11.35 1.63 1.53
N CYS A 40 10.18 1.20 1.03
CA CYS A 40 9.29 2.05 0.23
C CYS A 40 7.83 1.72 0.49
N ARG A 41 6.96 2.72 0.32
CA ARG A 41 5.51 2.57 0.39
C ARG A 41 4.91 3.28 -0.82
N PHE A 42 4.14 2.54 -1.60
CA PHE A 42 3.41 3.02 -2.76
C PHE A 42 1.93 2.89 -2.44
N GLN A 43 1.16 3.92 -2.75
CA GLN A 43 -0.29 3.89 -2.57
C GLN A 43 -0.92 4.28 -3.90
N ILE A 44 -1.72 3.38 -4.45
CA ILE A 44 -2.58 3.73 -5.56
C ILE A 44 -3.69 4.58 -4.97
N VAL A 45 -3.56 5.90 -5.08
CA VAL A 45 -4.64 6.81 -4.69
C VAL A 45 -5.76 6.56 -5.68
N GLN A 46 -6.87 5.96 -5.23
CA GLN A 46 -8.08 5.94 -6.04
C GLN A 46 -8.41 7.38 -6.40
N PRO A 47 -8.63 7.71 -7.68
CA PRO A 47 -9.10 9.03 -8.04
C PRO A 47 -10.43 9.21 -7.32
N THR A 48 -10.47 10.11 -6.34
CA THR A 48 -11.72 10.47 -5.70
C THR A 48 -12.62 10.95 -6.82
N PRO A 49 -13.79 10.32 -7.05
CA PRO A 49 -14.73 10.86 -8.01
C PRO A 49 -15.01 12.30 -7.59
N PRO A 50 -15.04 13.26 -8.54
CA PRO A 50 -15.31 14.65 -8.23
C PRO A 50 -16.60 14.67 -7.41
N GLN A 51 -16.50 15.11 -6.16
CA GLN A 51 -17.66 15.22 -5.29
C GLN A 51 -18.66 16.09 -6.05
N PRO A 52 -19.91 15.64 -6.28
CA PRO A 52 -20.91 16.53 -6.82
C PRO A 52 -20.97 17.70 -5.86
N SER A 53 -20.61 18.90 -6.34
CA SER A 53 -20.84 20.11 -5.60
C SER A 53 -22.32 20.08 -5.26
N SER A 54 -22.63 19.95 -3.98
CA SER A 54 -23.96 20.14 -3.45
C SER A 54 -24.31 21.60 -3.64
N SER A 55 -24.61 21.97 -4.88
CA SER A 55 -25.36 23.15 -5.25
C SER A 55 -26.79 22.65 -5.40
N PHE A 56 -27.55 22.72 -4.31
CA PHE A 56 -28.98 22.97 -4.27
C PHE A 56 -29.41 22.94 -2.81
N SER A 57 -29.35 24.12 -2.16
CA SER A 57 -30.49 24.80 -1.53
C SER A 57 -30.01 25.98 -0.71
#